data_AF-A0A412TNP1-F1
#
_entry.id   AF-A0A412TNP1-F1
#
_cell.length_a   1.000
_cell.length_b   1.000
_cell.length_c   1.000
_cell.angle_alpha   90.00
_cell.angle_beta   90.00
_cell.angle_gamma   90.00
#
_symmetry.space_group_name_H-M   'P 1'
#
loop_
_entity.id
_entity.type
_entity.pdbx_description
1 polymer ?
#
loop_
_entity_poly.entity_id
_entity_poly.type
_entity_poly.pdbx_seq_one_letter_code
_entity_poly.pdbx_strand_id
1 'polypeptide(L)'
;MKTTEVSKDLIGRRCECIFTGMMVTGVIEDTEENEYSVNVKVRFDHPHQWGDDFYTEDWAWGRKMDEFGTLHHLRLLEDKPDFQTMIVVFGEPISQIDRSVFKDADTWGVCSLQGWVNSYESVRFVAINDHTAVITGEYNFEQVKVWLEKYVPVKSLKIS
;
A
#
# COMPACT_ATOMS: atom_id res chain seq x y z
N MET A 1 -17.05 -1.02 12.04
CA MET A 1 -17.14 -2.48 12.19
C MET A 1 -18.16 -2.81 13.27
N LYS A 2 -18.90 -3.92 13.16
CA LYS A 2 -19.82 -4.39 14.21
C LYS A 2 -19.12 -5.32 15.19
N THR A 3 -19.63 -5.45 16.41
CA THR A 3 -19.07 -6.36 17.42
C THR A 3 -19.03 -7.81 16.95
N THR A 4 -20.03 -8.26 16.19
CA THR A 4 -20.11 -9.62 15.63
C THR A 4 -19.10 -9.91 14.51
N GLU A 5 -18.47 -8.87 13.94
CA GLU A 5 -17.50 -8.99 12.85
C GLU A 5 -16.07 -9.15 13.35
N VAL A 6 -15.82 -8.91 14.64
CA VAL A 6 -14.49 -8.99 15.23
C VAL A 6 -14.11 -10.45 15.43
N SER A 7 -12.98 -10.85 14.86
CA SER A 7 -12.37 -12.16 15.08
C SER A 7 -10.85 -12.02 15.16
N LYS A 8 -10.18 -13.05 15.70
CA LYS A 8 -8.72 -13.09 15.76
C LYS A 8 -8.05 -13.09 14.38
N ASP A 9 -8.77 -13.45 13.31
CA ASP A 9 -8.26 -13.43 11.94
C ASP A 9 -8.05 -12.01 11.40
N LEU A 10 -8.54 -10.99 12.12
CA LEU A 10 -8.31 -9.59 11.79
C LEU A 10 -6.92 -9.10 12.24
N ILE A 11 -6.24 -9.81 13.13
CA ILE A 11 -4.91 -9.44 13.61
C ILE A 11 -3.93 -9.42 12.44
N GLY A 12 -3.15 -8.33 12.34
CA GLY A 12 -2.23 -8.05 11.24
C GLY A 12 -2.86 -7.29 10.08
N ARG A 13 -4.18 -7.14 10.01
CA ARG A 13 -4.84 -6.40 8.93
C ARG A 13 -4.74 -4.90 9.13
N ARG A 14 -4.64 -4.20 8.00
CA ARG A 14 -4.66 -2.73 7.94
C ARG A 14 -6.05 -2.21 8.24
N CYS A 15 -6.15 -1.16 9.04
CA CYS A 15 -7.41 -0.52 9.34
C CYS A 15 -7.29 1.00 9.46
N GLU A 16 -8.43 1.65 9.35
CA GLU A 16 -8.66 3.03 9.74
C GLU A 16 -9.55 3.01 11.00
N CYS A 17 -9.17 3.73 12.05
CA CYS A 17 -9.96 3.88 13.27
C CYS A 17 -10.04 5.36 13.70
N ILE A 18 -10.93 5.67 14.63
CA ILE A 18 -11.03 7.03 15.19
C ILE A 18 -10.20 7.14 16.47
N PHE A 19 -9.37 8.16 16.56
CA PHE A 19 -8.61 8.53 17.74
C PHE A 19 -8.83 10.02 18.04
N THR A 20 -9.34 10.34 19.22
CA THR A 20 -9.59 11.74 19.68
C THR A 20 -10.34 12.64 18.68
N GLY A 21 -11.20 12.06 17.84
CA GLY A 21 -11.99 12.77 16.82
C GLY A 21 -11.33 12.83 15.43
N MET A 22 -10.13 12.29 15.26
CA MET A 22 -9.42 12.18 13.97
C MET A 22 -9.46 10.74 13.48
N MET A 23 -9.56 10.56 12.16
CA MET A 23 -9.35 9.23 11.55
C MET A 23 -7.85 8.98 11.43
N VAL A 24 -7.39 7.84 11.92
CA VAL A 24 -5.99 7.41 11.94
C VAL A 24 -5.88 6.03 11.34
N THR A 25 -4.76 5.75 10.66
CA THR A 25 -4.47 4.45 10.07
C THR A 25 -3.50 3.66 10.92
N GLY A 26 -3.64 2.34 10.89
CA GLY A 26 -2.80 1.44 11.65
C GLY A 26 -3.01 -0.02 11.30
N VAL A 27 -2.46 -0.87 12.16
CA VAL A 27 -2.54 -2.32 12.08
C VAL A 27 -3.22 -2.86 13.34
N ILE A 28 -4.15 -3.78 13.15
CA ILE A 28 -4.79 -4.48 14.27
C ILE A 28 -3.78 -5.41 14.92
N GLU A 29 -3.50 -5.22 16.19
CA GLU A 29 -2.53 -6.04 16.93
C GLU A 29 -3.19 -7.09 17.83
N ASP A 30 -4.37 -6.76 18.37
CA ASP A 30 -5.06 -7.64 19.30
C ASP A 30 -6.57 -7.41 19.28
N THR A 31 -7.30 -8.39 19.81
CA THR A 31 -8.76 -8.33 19.97
C THR A 31 -9.12 -8.92 21.32
N GLU A 32 -9.90 -8.18 22.11
CA GLU A 32 -10.40 -8.62 23.41
C GLU A 32 -11.93 -8.62 23.45
N GLU A 33 -12.49 -9.67 24.02
CA GLU A 33 -13.94 -9.82 24.16
C GLU A 33 -14.29 -10.18 25.61
N ASN A 34 -15.29 -9.50 26.16
CA ASN A 34 -15.90 -9.83 27.45
C ASN A 34 -17.43 -9.94 27.32
N GLU A 35 -18.14 -10.11 28.43
CA GLU A 35 -19.59 -10.27 28.44
C GLU A 35 -20.34 -9.08 27.79
N TYR A 36 -19.79 -7.86 27.87
CA TYR A 36 -20.50 -6.63 27.51
C TYR A 36 -19.97 -5.94 26.26
N SER A 37 -18.72 -6.19 25.89
CA SER A 37 -18.00 -5.43 24.88
C SER A 37 -17.01 -6.27 24.10
N VAL A 38 -16.72 -5.79 22.90
CA VAL A 38 -15.65 -6.26 22.04
C VAL A 38 -14.71 -5.09 21.77
N ASN A 39 -13.41 -5.34 21.82
CA ASN A 39 -12.36 -4.35 21.73
C ASN A 39 -11.32 -4.81 20.71
N VAL A 40 -10.80 -3.87 19.92
CA VAL A 40 -9.79 -4.09 18.89
C VAL A 40 -8.66 -3.11 19.15
N LYS A 41 -7.47 -3.63 19.40
CA LYS A 41 -6.26 -2.83 19.60
C LYS A 41 -5.66 -2.48 18.24
N VAL A 42 -5.45 -1.19 18.00
CA VAL A 42 -4.83 -0.69 16.78
C VAL A 42 -3.52 0.00 17.14
N ARG A 43 -2.41 -0.47 16.58
CA ARG A 43 -1.15 0.27 16.58
C ARG A 43 -1.13 1.20 15.38
N PHE A 44 -0.86 2.48 15.62
CA PHE A 44 -0.86 3.51 14.59
C PHE A 44 0.37 3.41 13.69
N ASP A 45 0.22 3.87 12.45
CA ASP A 45 1.33 3.96 11.49
C ASP A 45 2.40 4.97 11.99
N HIS A 46 1.96 6.05 12.64
CA HIS A 46 2.81 7.07 13.26
C HIS A 46 2.26 7.44 14.65
N PRO A 47 3.12 7.82 15.60
CA PRO A 47 2.67 8.31 16.90
C PRO A 47 1.81 9.58 16.75
N HIS A 48 0.72 9.66 17.49
CA HIS A 48 -0.16 10.82 17.54
C HIS A 48 -0.05 11.52 18.89
N GLN A 49 0.17 12.83 18.89
CA GLN A 49 0.21 13.62 20.11
C GLN A 49 -1.20 14.03 20.54
N TRP A 50 -1.52 13.85 21.81
CA TRP A 50 -2.71 14.40 22.43
C TRP A 50 -2.37 15.00 23.79
N GLY A 51 -2.50 16.32 23.90
CA GLY A 51 -1.96 17.04 25.05
C GLY A 51 -0.43 16.94 25.09
N ASP A 52 0.11 16.54 26.24
CA ASP A 52 1.55 16.36 26.46
C ASP A 52 2.04 14.92 26.18
N ASP A 53 1.12 14.01 25.84
CA ASP A 53 1.41 12.59 25.65
C ASP A 53 1.44 12.19 24.17
N PHE A 54 2.28 11.19 23.86
CA PHE A 54 2.34 10.55 22.54
C PHE A 54 1.76 9.15 22.59
N TYR A 55 0.76 8.92 21.75
CA TYR A 55 0.05 7.66 21.63
C TYR A 55 0.53 6.93 20.37
N THR A 56 0.97 5.69 20.55
CA THR A 56 1.34 4.80 19.43
C THR A 56 0.24 3.80 19.10
N GLU A 57 -0.79 3.73 19.94
CA GLU A 57 -1.86 2.75 19.86
C GLU A 57 -3.09 3.24 20.62
N ASP A 58 -4.25 2.66 20.31
CA ASP A 58 -5.50 2.81 21.07
C ASP A 58 -6.42 1.59 20.89
N TRP A 59 -7.40 1.46 21.78
CA TRP A 59 -8.43 0.43 21.74
C TRP A 59 -9.74 0.98 21.16
N ALA A 60 -10.13 0.47 19.99
CA ALA A 60 -11.46 0.67 19.46
C ALA A 60 -12.44 -0.32 20.11
N TRP A 61 -13.50 0.17 20.74
CA TRP A 61 -14.42 -0.67 21.53
C TRP A 61 -15.87 -0.54 21.07
N GLY A 62 -16.66 -1.58 21.25
CA GLY A 62 -18.09 -1.61 20.93
C GLY A 62 -18.87 -2.44 21.93
N ARG A 63 -20.01 -1.93 22.41
CA ARG A 63 -20.93 -2.67 23.29
C ARG A 63 -21.74 -3.65 22.48
N LYS A 64 -21.87 -4.89 22.97
CA LYS A 64 -22.65 -5.95 22.32
C LYS A 64 -24.16 -5.68 22.29
N MET A 65 -24.67 -4.90 23.26
CA MET A 65 -26.11 -4.64 23.39
C MET A 65 -26.64 -3.71 22.29
N ASP A 66 -25.88 -2.67 21.93
CA ASP A 66 -26.36 -1.59 21.06
C ASP A 66 -25.32 -1.06 20.06
N GLU A 67 -24.16 -1.73 19.95
CA GLU A 67 -23.07 -1.38 19.03
C GLU A 67 -22.43 -0.01 19.30
N PHE A 68 -22.72 0.64 20.43
CA PHE A 68 -22.13 1.92 20.78
C PHE A 68 -20.65 1.78 21.16
N GLY A 69 -19.83 2.76 20.76
CA GLY A 69 -18.40 2.83 21.04
C GLY A 69 -17.59 3.09 19.78
N THR A 70 -16.29 3.32 19.86
CA THR A 70 -15.45 3.72 18.71
C THR A 70 -15.30 2.65 17.61
N LEU A 71 -15.62 1.39 17.89
CA LEU A 71 -15.51 0.27 16.95
C LEU A 71 -16.36 0.45 15.67
N HIS A 72 -17.50 1.14 15.76
CA HIS A 72 -18.33 1.38 14.57
C HIS A 72 -17.63 2.27 13.52
N HIS A 73 -16.66 3.10 13.94
CA HIS A 73 -15.80 3.87 13.04
C HIS A 73 -14.64 3.07 12.44
N LEU A 74 -14.32 1.90 13.00
CA LEU A 74 -13.24 1.05 12.50
C LEU A 74 -13.61 0.48 11.13
N ARG A 75 -12.72 0.65 10.16
CA ARG A 75 -12.85 0.13 8.79
C ARG A 75 -11.59 -0.61 8.41
N LEU A 76 -11.75 -1.81 7.87
CA LEU A 76 -10.61 -2.53 7.29
C LEU A 76 -10.23 -1.85 5.99
N LEU A 77 -8.93 -1.60 5.82
CA LEU A 77 -8.38 -1.15 4.56
C LEU A 77 -8.17 -2.37 3.67
N GLU A 78 -8.13 -2.14 2.36
CA GLU A 78 -7.74 -3.20 1.43
C GLU A 78 -6.32 -3.65 1.77
N ASP A 79 -6.14 -4.96 1.88
CA ASP A 79 -4.82 -5.59 1.94
C ASP A 79 -4.18 -5.39 0.55
N LYS A 80 -3.61 -4.20 0.33
CA LYS A 80 -2.68 -4.01 -0.78
C LYS A 80 -1.46 -4.84 -0.42
N PRO A 81 -1.05 -5.81 -1.25
CA PRO A 81 0.20 -6.52 -1.00
C PRO A 81 1.30 -5.47 -0.91
N ASP A 82 2.07 -5.52 0.20
CA ASP A 82 3.16 -4.57 0.44
C ASP A 82 4.07 -4.52 -0.80
N PHE A 83 4.33 -5.69 -1.40
CA PHE A 83 5.07 -5.84 -2.66
C PHE A 83 4.19 -6.43 -3.77
N GLN A 84 4.12 -5.72 -4.90
CA GLN A 84 3.53 -6.20 -6.15
C GLN A 84 4.60 -6.52 -7.17
N THR A 85 4.29 -7.45 -8.07
CA THR A 85 5.17 -7.77 -9.21
C THR A 85 4.40 -7.64 -10.50
N MET A 86 4.96 -6.91 -11.48
CA MET A 86 4.48 -6.94 -12.86
C MET A 86 5.54 -7.53 -13.79
N ILE A 87 5.09 -8.39 -14.69
CA ILE A 87 5.87 -8.86 -15.83
C ILE A 87 5.41 -8.08 -17.04
N VAL A 88 6.33 -7.31 -17.63
CA VAL A 88 6.06 -6.47 -18.79
C VAL A 88 6.78 -7.04 -20.01
N VAL A 89 6.03 -7.26 -21.08
CA VAL A 89 6.57 -7.58 -22.41
C VAL A 89 6.41 -6.34 -23.28
N PHE A 90 7.53 -5.76 -23.69
CA PHE A 90 7.59 -4.60 -24.55
C PHE A 90 7.42 -4.99 -26.02
N GLY A 91 6.81 -4.09 -26.79
CA GLY A 91 6.65 -4.20 -28.25
C GLY A 91 7.91 -3.88 -29.02
N GLU A 92 8.87 -3.21 -28.38
CA GLU A 92 10.21 -2.91 -28.91
C GLU A 92 11.29 -3.37 -27.92
N PRO A 93 12.54 -3.59 -28.37
CA PRO A 93 13.63 -3.89 -27.45
C PRO A 93 13.79 -2.78 -26.41
N ILE A 94 14.09 -3.13 -25.16
CA ILE A 94 14.34 -2.18 -24.06
C ILE A 94 15.43 -1.18 -24.46
N SER A 95 16.48 -1.65 -25.15
CA SER A 95 17.55 -0.78 -25.67
C SER A 95 17.09 0.22 -26.73
N GLN A 96 16.02 -0.09 -27.47
CA GLN A 96 15.40 0.83 -28.42
C GLN A 96 14.54 1.87 -27.69
N ILE A 97 13.83 1.45 -26.64
CA ILE A 97 13.06 2.35 -25.75
C ILE A 97 14.01 3.36 -25.06
N ASP A 98 15.16 2.90 -24.58
CA ASP A 98 16.17 3.76 -23.98
C ASP A 98 16.64 4.86 -24.96
N ARG A 99 16.83 4.49 -26.24
CA ARG A 99 17.25 5.42 -27.29
C ARG A 99 16.17 6.36 -27.78
N SER A 100 14.90 5.98 -27.67
CA SER A 100 13.78 6.78 -28.16
C SER A 100 13.22 7.69 -27.07
N VAL A 101 12.85 7.13 -25.92
CA VAL A 101 12.20 7.86 -24.81
C VAL A 101 13.21 8.62 -23.98
N PHE A 102 14.35 8.00 -23.65
CA PHE A 102 15.37 8.55 -22.74
C PHE A 102 16.57 9.17 -23.47
N LYS A 103 16.34 9.70 -24.69
CA LYS A 103 17.39 10.32 -25.50
C LYS A 103 17.99 11.57 -24.84
N ASP A 104 17.16 12.36 -24.16
CA ASP A 104 17.57 13.60 -23.50
C ASP A 104 17.74 13.38 -21.99
N ALA A 105 18.93 12.94 -21.61
CA ALA A 105 19.25 12.65 -20.22
C ALA A 105 19.18 13.89 -19.31
N ASP A 106 19.39 15.10 -19.84
CA ASP A 106 19.31 16.35 -19.06
C ASP A 106 17.86 16.65 -18.66
N THR A 107 16.91 16.38 -19.57
CA THR A 107 15.49 16.52 -19.29
C THR A 107 14.98 15.45 -18.32
N TRP A 108 15.40 14.19 -18.48
CA TRP A 108 14.89 13.07 -17.69
C TRP A 108 15.64 12.83 -16.37
N GLY A 109 16.88 13.32 -16.23
CA GLY A 109 17.78 12.99 -15.13
C GLY A 109 18.30 11.54 -15.14
N VAL A 110 17.88 10.74 -16.13
CA VAL A 110 18.22 9.32 -16.32
C VAL A 110 18.32 9.02 -17.81
N CYS A 111 19.12 8.01 -18.17
CA CYS A 111 19.40 7.65 -19.57
C CYS A 111 18.79 6.30 -20.01
N SER A 112 17.97 5.67 -19.16
CA SER A 112 17.36 4.38 -19.45
C SER A 112 16.03 4.20 -18.73
N LEU A 113 15.18 3.33 -19.28
CA LEU A 113 13.93 2.90 -18.67
C LEU A 113 14.16 2.26 -17.30
N GLN A 114 15.21 1.45 -17.17
CA GLN A 114 15.60 0.87 -15.89
C GLN A 114 15.97 1.95 -14.88
N GLY A 115 16.75 2.95 -15.28
CA GLY A 115 17.11 4.09 -14.41
C GLY A 115 15.88 4.87 -13.97
N TRP A 116 14.95 5.12 -14.90
CA TRP A 116 13.69 5.81 -14.62
C TRP A 116 12.81 5.05 -13.63
N VAL A 117 12.57 3.75 -13.86
CA VAL A 117 11.77 2.93 -12.93
C VAL A 117 12.44 2.86 -11.55
N ASN A 118 13.76 2.67 -11.50
CA ASN A 118 14.51 2.56 -10.26
C ASN A 118 14.62 3.88 -9.47
N SER A 119 14.29 5.02 -10.10
CA SER A 119 14.23 6.33 -9.43
C SER A 119 13.01 6.46 -8.50
N TYR A 120 11.98 5.64 -8.71
CA TYR A 120 10.84 5.58 -7.81
C TYR A 120 11.18 4.80 -6.54
N GLU A 121 10.81 5.37 -5.40
CA GLU A 121 10.98 4.72 -4.10
C GLU A 121 10.26 3.37 -4.07
N SER A 122 10.96 2.38 -3.53
CA SER A 122 10.48 1.00 -3.43
C SER A 122 10.06 0.36 -4.76
N VAL A 123 10.62 0.77 -5.90
CA VAL A 123 10.40 0.09 -7.19
C VAL A 123 11.73 -0.37 -7.80
N ARG A 124 11.75 -1.61 -8.33
CA ARG A 124 12.93 -2.21 -8.95
C ARG A 124 12.60 -2.85 -10.29
N PHE A 125 13.44 -2.58 -11.28
CA PHE A 125 13.37 -3.12 -12.63
C PHE A 125 14.49 -4.14 -12.86
N VAL A 126 14.13 -5.32 -13.37
CA VAL A 126 15.05 -6.38 -13.78
C VAL A 126 14.69 -6.85 -15.18
N ALA A 127 15.57 -6.57 -16.15
CA ALA A 127 15.44 -7.12 -17.50
C ALA A 127 15.72 -8.64 -17.48
N ILE A 128 14.79 -9.43 -18.01
CA ILE A 128 14.95 -10.88 -18.20
C ILE A 128 15.54 -11.18 -19.57
N ASN A 129 15.17 -10.38 -20.57
CA ASN A 129 15.70 -10.42 -21.93
C ASN A 129 15.44 -9.06 -22.61
N ASP A 130 15.81 -8.95 -23.89
CA ASP A 130 15.70 -7.70 -24.66
C ASP A 130 14.29 -7.08 -24.70
N HIS A 131 13.22 -7.85 -24.51
CA HIS A 131 11.84 -7.37 -24.60
C HIS A 131 11.04 -7.57 -23.32
N THR A 132 11.59 -8.21 -22.28
CA THR A 132 10.84 -8.59 -21.09
C THR A 132 11.55 -8.12 -19.84
N ALA A 133 10.79 -7.50 -18.95
CA ALA A 133 11.26 -7.12 -17.63
C ALA A 133 10.28 -7.54 -16.53
N VAL A 134 10.84 -7.81 -15.37
CA VAL A 134 10.11 -7.93 -14.11
C VAL A 134 10.29 -6.64 -13.35
N ILE A 135 9.18 -6.02 -12.95
CA ILE A 135 9.18 -4.83 -12.10
C ILE A 135 8.51 -5.19 -10.80
N THR A 136 9.20 -4.99 -9.69
CA THR A 136 8.66 -5.19 -8.35
C THR A 136 8.52 -3.84 -7.66
N GLY A 137 7.50 -3.66 -6.84
CA GLY A 137 7.45 -2.49 -5.98
C GLY A 137 6.20 -2.35 -5.11
N GLU A 138 6.24 -1.30 -4.30
CA GLU A 138 5.23 -1.02 -3.26
C GLU A 138 4.41 0.24 -3.64
N TYR A 139 4.58 1.35 -2.92
CA TYR A 139 3.80 2.58 -2.99
C TYR A 139 3.65 3.19 -4.39
N ASN A 140 4.74 3.21 -5.17
CA ASN A 140 4.79 3.87 -6.49
C ASN A 140 4.52 2.92 -7.67
N PHE A 141 4.14 1.67 -7.39
CA PHE A 141 3.98 0.63 -8.41
C PHE A 141 2.91 0.98 -9.45
N GLU A 142 1.76 1.53 -9.03
CA GLU A 142 0.66 1.87 -9.94
C GLU A 142 1.02 3.06 -10.83
N GLN A 143 1.77 4.05 -10.31
CA GLN A 143 2.23 5.20 -11.09
C GLN A 143 3.19 4.77 -12.20
N VAL A 144 4.11 3.85 -11.88
CA VAL A 144 5.02 3.26 -12.87
C VAL A 144 4.24 2.50 -13.93
N LYS A 145 3.27 1.67 -13.54
CA LYS A 145 2.40 0.93 -14.47
C LYS A 145 1.65 1.87 -15.42
N VAL A 146 0.95 2.87 -14.90
CA VAL A 146 0.17 3.84 -15.71
C VAL A 146 1.07 4.58 -16.69
N TRP A 147 2.28 4.95 -16.27
CA TRP A 147 3.23 5.60 -17.16
C TRP A 147 3.70 4.68 -18.28
N LEU A 148 4.04 3.42 -17.97
CA LEU A 148 4.48 2.43 -18.96
C LEU A 148 3.41 2.20 -20.03
N GLU A 149 2.15 2.02 -19.63
CA GLU A 149 1.02 1.81 -20.56
C GLU A 149 0.79 3.02 -21.48
N LYS A 150 1.13 4.22 -21.04
CA LYS A 150 0.88 5.47 -21.78
C LYS A 150 2.03 5.87 -22.70
N TYR A 151 3.27 5.65 -22.29
CA TYR A 151 4.45 6.25 -22.94
C TYR A 151 5.40 5.23 -23.57
N VAL A 152 5.22 3.94 -23.32
CA VAL A 152 6.09 2.88 -23.85
C VAL A 152 5.25 1.90 -24.66
N PRO A 153 5.77 1.34 -25.78
CA PRO A 153 5.07 0.29 -26.49
C PRO A 153 5.03 -0.99 -25.63
N VAL A 154 3.93 -1.20 -24.90
CA VAL A 154 3.68 -2.41 -24.11
C VAL A 154 2.85 -3.38 -24.93
N LYS A 155 3.35 -4.61 -25.10
CA LYS A 155 2.63 -5.70 -25.78
C LYS A 155 1.76 -6.49 -24.81
N SER A 156 2.26 -6.76 -23.62
CA SER A 156 1.47 -7.34 -22.53
C SER A 156 2.05 -6.97 -21.17
N LEU A 157 1.15 -6.90 -20.18
CA LEU A 157 1.49 -6.61 -18.78
C LEU A 157 0.65 -7.54 -17.91
N LYS A 158 1.30 -8.24 -16.96
CA LYS A 158 0.63 -9.11 -15.99
C LYS A 158 1.07 -8.71 -14.59
N ILE A 159 0.11 -8.51 -13.69
CA ILE A 159 0.35 -8.21 -12.27
C ILE A 159 0.09 -9.47 -11.45
N SER A 160 0.93 -9.75 -10.47
CA SER A 160 0.80 -10.81 -9.48
C SER A 160 0.98 -10.27 -8.07
#